data_AF-A0A4W5KQW1-F1
#
_entry.id   AF-A0A4W5KQW1-F1
#
_cell.length_a   1.000
_cell.length_b   1.000
_cell.length_c   1.000
_cell.angle_alpha   90.00
_cell.angle_beta   90.00
_cell.angle_gamma   90.00
#
_symmetry.space_group_name_H-M   'P 1'
#
loop_
_entity.id
_entity.type
_entity.pdbx_description
1 polymer ?
#
loop_
_entity_poly.entity_id
_entity_poly.type
_entity_poly.pdbx_seq_one_letter_code
_entity_poly.pdbx_strand_id
1 'polypeptide(L)'
;MEEEPDPGASSRDERKAKEKAEILQREIQRKSFKLVAKILKKQESERSQEESADLLLHQDTVQELCSRQVRRNVLKRKQEEVFDDTEALRCKVGQLAEAVRQAQHLVIYTGAGISTLRPILERF
;
A
#
# COMPACT_ATOMS: atom_id res chain seq x y z
N MET A 1 -25.98 2.59 -61.22
CA MET A 1 -26.47 2.95 -59.88
C MET A 1 -25.25 2.93 -58.99
N GLU A 2 -24.66 4.08 -58.75
CA GLU A 2 -23.56 4.24 -57.79
C GLU A 2 -24.20 4.36 -56.41
N GLU A 3 -23.87 3.44 -55.50
CA GLU A 3 -24.24 3.55 -54.09
C GLU A 3 -23.34 4.60 -53.44
N GLU A 4 -23.90 5.77 -53.16
CA GLU A 4 -23.27 6.78 -52.32
C GLU A 4 -23.13 6.25 -50.88
N PRO A 5 -21.94 6.32 -50.27
CA PRO A 5 -21.74 5.86 -48.90
C PRO A 5 -22.41 6.82 -47.89
N ASP A 6 -23.28 6.26 -47.04
CA ASP A 6 -23.98 6.99 -45.96
C ASP A 6 -22.97 7.62 -44.97
N PRO A 7 -22.85 8.96 -44.91
CA PRO A 7 -21.89 9.65 -44.05
C PRO A 7 -22.25 9.53 -42.55
N GLY A 8 -23.44 9.03 -42.20
CA GLY A 8 -23.87 8.80 -40.82
C GLY A 8 -23.38 7.48 -40.21
N ALA A 9 -23.05 6.48 -41.05
CA ALA A 9 -22.55 5.18 -40.61
C ALA A 9 -21.11 5.25 -40.08
N SER A 10 -20.24 6.02 -40.75
CA SER A 10 -18.83 6.16 -40.40
C SER A 10 -18.61 6.74 -39.01
N SER A 11 -19.37 7.78 -38.62
CA SER A 11 -19.26 8.41 -37.29
C SER A 11 -19.63 7.46 -36.14
N ARG A 12 -20.66 6.62 -36.34
CA ARG A 12 -21.08 5.62 -35.34
C ARG A 12 -20.09 4.47 -35.24
N ASP A 13 -19.55 4.03 -36.37
CA ASP A 13 -18.58 2.94 -36.41
C ASP A 13 -17.22 3.38 -35.86
N GLU A 14 -16.79 4.61 -36.11
CA GLU A 14 -15.62 5.22 -35.47
C GLU A 14 -15.79 5.32 -33.95
N ARG A 15 -16.96 5.73 -33.46
CA ARG A 15 -17.23 5.80 -32.02
C ARG A 15 -17.18 4.41 -31.38
N LYS A 16 -17.82 3.41 -32.00
CA LYS A 16 -17.76 2.01 -31.53
C LYS A 16 -16.35 1.44 -31.58
N ALA A 17 -15.54 1.78 -32.59
CA ALA A 17 -14.16 1.33 -32.70
C ALA A 17 -13.29 1.92 -31.58
N LYS A 18 -13.45 3.22 -31.28
CA LYS A 18 -12.79 3.88 -30.15
C LYS A 18 -13.17 3.25 -28.81
N GLU A 19 -14.47 3.06 -28.56
CA GLU A 19 -14.97 2.41 -27.33
C GLU A 19 -14.42 0.98 -27.17
N LYS A 20 -14.37 0.19 -28.26
CA LYS A 20 -13.77 -1.15 -28.27
C LYS A 20 -12.26 -1.11 -27.98
N ALA A 21 -11.53 -0.16 -28.57
CA ALA A 21 -10.10 0.00 -28.33
C ALA A 21 -9.81 0.35 -26.86
N GLU A 22 -10.61 1.23 -26.26
CA GLU A 22 -10.49 1.57 -24.84
C GLU A 22 -10.76 0.37 -23.93
N ILE A 23 -11.81 -0.42 -24.22
CA ILE A 23 -12.10 -1.64 -23.47
C ILE A 23 -10.92 -2.60 -23.53
N LEU A 24 -10.36 -2.80 -24.73
CA LEU A 24 -9.26 -3.72 -24.96
C LEU A 24 -7.97 -3.24 -24.25
N GLN A 25 -7.69 -1.93 -24.28
CA GLN A 25 -6.59 -1.35 -23.50
C GLN A 25 -6.77 -1.55 -22.00
N ARG A 26 -7.98 -1.34 -21.45
CA ARG A 26 -8.26 -1.60 -20.04
C ARG A 26 -8.05 -3.07 -19.67
N GLU A 27 -8.40 -4.00 -20.56
CA GLU A 27 -8.13 -5.42 -20.33
C GLU A 27 -6.64 -5.75 -20.33
N ILE A 28 -5.87 -5.18 -21.27
CA ILE A 28 -4.42 -5.35 -21.31
C ILE A 28 -3.79 -4.83 -20.01
N GLN A 29 -4.17 -3.63 -19.56
CA GLN A 29 -3.68 -3.06 -18.30
C GLN A 29 -4.05 -3.92 -17.09
N ARG A 30 -5.26 -4.49 -17.06
CA ARG A 30 -5.66 -5.42 -15.99
C ARG A 30 -4.84 -6.72 -16.01
N LYS A 31 -4.52 -7.23 -17.19
CA LYS A 31 -3.70 -8.44 -17.36
C LYS A 31 -2.25 -8.18 -16.94
N SER A 32 -1.66 -7.07 -17.39
CA SER A 32 -0.29 -6.67 -17.00
C SER A 32 -0.20 -6.44 -15.48
N PHE A 33 -1.19 -5.76 -14.89
CA PHE A 33 -1.25 -5.57 -13.43
C PHE A 33 -1.28 -6.90 -12.67
N LYS A 34 -2.10 -7.86 -13.10
CA LYS A 34 -2.17 -9.20 -12.48
C LYS A 34 -0.86 -9.97 -12.63
N LEU A 35 -0.22 -9.87 -13.80
CA LEU A 35 1.05 -10.53 -14.10
C LEU A 35 2.16 -9.97 -13.20
N VAL A 36 2.34 -8.65 -13.19
CA VAL A 36 3.33 -7.97 -12.34
C VAL A 36 3.08 -8.29 -10.87
N ALA A 37 1.84 -8.24 -10.40
CA ALA A 37 1.49 -8.59 -9.02
C ALA A 37 1.81 -10.06 -8.67
N LYS A 38 1.73 -10.99 -9.63
CA LYS A 38 2.09 -12.39 -9.42
C LYS A 38 3.60 -12.56 -9.34
N ILE A 39 4.37 -11.87 -10.19
CA ILE A 39 5.83 -11.90 -10.19
C ILE A 39 6.40 -11.28 -8.91
N LEU A 40 5.86 -10.13 -8.48
CA LEU A 40 6.31 -9.43 -7.26
C LEU A 40 6.05 -10.21 -5.96
N LYS A 41 5.17 -11.23 -5.99
CA LYS A 41 4.99 -12.16 -4.86
C LYS A 41 6.13 -13.17 -4.74
N LYS A 42 6.82 -13.49 -5.83
CA LYS A 42 7.97 -14.38 -5.82
C LYS A 42 9.21 -13.67 -5.25
N GLN A 43 10.06 -14.43 -4.59
CA GLN A 43 11.36 -13.93 -4.16
C GLN A 43 12.25 -13.64 -5.37
N GLU A 44 13.15 -12.66 -5.27
CA GLU A 44 13.95 -12.20 -6.42
C GLU A 44 14.84 -13.31 -6.99
N SER A 45 15.32 -14.21 -6.14
CA SER A 45 16.12 -15.38 -6.47
C SER A 45 15.38 -16.47 -7.25
N GLU A 46 14.04 -16.43 -7.25
CA GLU A 46 13.19 -17.43 -7.91
C GLU A 46 12.54 -16.91 -9.20
N ARG A 47 12.82 -15.66 -9.58
CA ARG A 47 12.26 -15.04 -10.78
C ARG A 47 13.01 -15.53 -12.02
N SER A 48 12.25 -15.88 -13.06
CA SER A 48 12.86 -16.20 -14.36
C SER A 48 13.35 -14.94 -15.08
N GLN A 49 14.20 -15.11 -16.10
CA GLN A 49 14.68 -14.01 -16.94
C GLN A 49 13.56 -13.32 -17.72
N GLU A 50 12.52 -14.06 -18.10
CA GLU A 50 11.33 -13.50 -18.75
C GLU A 50 10.53 -12.63 -17.76
N GLU A 51 10.39 -13.09 -16.51
CA GLU A 51 9.70 -12.34 -15.47
C GLU A 51 10.44 -11.05 -15.11
N SER A 52 11.77 -11.03 -15.14
CA SER A 52 12.53 -9.79 -14.93
C SER A 52 12.39 -8.82 -16.10
N ALA A 53 12.33 -9.32 -17.34
CA ALA A 53 12.04 -8.50 -18.51
C ALA A 53 10.63 -7.89 -18.45
N ASP A 54 9.62 -8.65 -18.01
CA ASP A 54 8.25 -8.17 -17.83
C ASP A 54 8.15 -7.07 -16.76
N LEU A 55 8.92 -7.19 -15.66
CA LEU A 55 9.00 -6.15 -14.63
C LEU A 55 9.62 -4.86 -15.16
N LEU A 56 10.65 -4.97 -16.02
CA LEU A 56 11.27 -3.80 -16.67
C LEU A 56 10.32 -3.14 -17.67
N LEU A 57 9.57 -3.94 -18.44
CA LEU A 57 8.59 -3.44 -19.40
C LEU A 57 7.43 -2.68 -18.73
N HIS A 58 7.05 -3.08 -17.51
CA HIS A 58 5.92 -2.51 -16.77
C HIS A 58 6.35 -1.77 -15.49
N GLN A 59 7.42 -0.98 -15.57
CA GLN A 59 8.03 -0.30 -14.43
C GLN A 59 7.05 0.58 -13.62
N ASP A 60 6.17 1.35 -14.29
CA ASP A 60 5.19 2.20 -13.62
C ASP A 60 4.22 1.39 -12.75
N THR A 61 3.79 0.23 -13.25
CA THR A 61 2.89 -0.69 -12.54
C THR A 61 3.60 -1.32 -11.34
N VAL A 62 4.90 -1.64 -11.46
CA VAL A 62 5.73 -2.13 -10.36
C VAL A 62 5.83 -1.07 -9.26
N GLN A 63 6.17 0.17 -9.62
CA GLN A 63 6.32 1.26 -8.67
C GLN A 63 5.02 1.52 -7.90
N GLU A 64 3.88 1.50 -8.59
CA GLU A 64 2.57 1.65 -7.96
C GLU A 64 2.28 0.51 -6.97
N LEU A 65 2.49 -0.75 -7.38
CA LEU A 65 2.27 -1.92 -6.55
C LEU A 65 3.16 -1.93 -5.31
N CYS A 66 4.44 -1.59 -5.45
CA CYS A 66 5.37 -1.44 -4.34
C CYS A 66 4.92 -0.35 -3.37
N SER A 67 4.50 0.81 -3.88
CA SER A 67 3.98 1.92 -3.06
C SER A 67 2.73 1.51 -2.27
N ARG A 68 1.80 0.78 -2.92
CA ARG A 68 0.60 0.21 -2.25
C ARG A 68 0.99 -0.83 -1.20
N GLN A 69 2.03 -1.62 -1.43
CA GLN A 69 2.55 -2.59 -0.45
C GLN A 69 3.10 -1.89 0.78
N VAL A 70 3.95 -0.87 0.60
CA VAL A 70 4.54 -0.09 1.70
C VAL A 70 3.46 0.55 2.55
N ARG A 71 2.48 1.22 1.93
CA ARG A 71 1.35 1.86 2.64
C ARG A 71 0.57 0.85 3.49
N ARG A 72 0.25 -0.32 2.93
CA ARG A 72 -0.43 -1.39 3.68
C ARG A 72 0.42 -1.92 4.84
N ASN A 73 1.71 -2.13 4.63
CA ASN A 73 2.60 -2.64 5.67
C ASN A 73 2.77 -1.64 6.82
N VAL A 74 2.85 -0.34 6.52
CA VAL A 74 2.89 0.70 7.56
C VAL A 74 1.60 0.69 8.38
N LEU A 75 0.43 0.60 7.73
CA LEU A 75 -0.85 0.52 8.42
C LEU A 75 -1.00 -0.75 9.26
N LYS A 76 -0.48 -1.89 8.80
CA LYS A 76 -0.46 -3.14 9.57
C LYS A 76 0.46 -3.06 10.78
N ARG A 77 1.70 -2.59 10.60
CA ARG A 77 2.65 -2.38 11.71
C ARG A 77 2.13 -1.41 12.76
N LYS A 78 1.38 -0.38 12.35
CA LYS A 78 0.72 0.54 13.29
C LYS A 78 -0.44 -0.10 14.08
N GLN A 79 -1.03 -1.19 13.56
CA GLN A 79 -2.08 -1.96 14.25
C GLN A 79 -1.52 -3.09 15.11
N GLU A 80 -0.29 -3.53 14.85
CA GLU A 80 0.36 -4.56 15.66
C GLU A 80 0.67 -3.97 17.05
N GLU A 81 -0.02 -4.49 18.07
CA GLU A 81 0.30 -4.18 19.46
C GLU A 81 1.60 -4.91 19.84
N VAL A 82 2.59 -4.14 20.30
CA VAL A 82 3.88 -4.66 20.74
C VAL A 82 3.93 -4.60 22.26
N PHE A 83 4.12 -5.76 22.87
CA PHE A 83 4.27 -5.90 24.32
C PHE A 83 5.71 -6.23 24.65
N ASP A 84 6.33 -5.42 25.50
CA ASP A 84 7.62 -5.75 26.09
C ASP A 84 7.45 -6.90 27.09
N ASP A 85 8.46 -7.74 27.22
CA ASP A 85 8.54 -8.67 28.34
C ASP A 85 8.73 -7.94 29.67
N THR A 86 8.49 -8.64 30.78
CA THR A 86 8.50 -8.06 32.12
C THR A 86 9.83 -7.41 32.48
N GLU A 87 10.96 -8.02 32.11
CA GLU A 87 12.28 -7.51 32.49
C GLU A 87 12.67 -6.30 31.63
N ALA A 88 12.38 -6.35 30.33
CA ALA A 88 12.54 -5.22 29.43
C ALA A 88 11.70 -4.02 29.87
N LEU A 89 10.43 -4.24 30.26
CA LEU A 89 9.54 -3.19 30.74
C LEU A 89 10.08 -2.55 32.03
N ARG A 90 10.50 -3.37 33.01
CA ARG A 90 11.08 -2.87 34.28
C ARG A 90 12.34 -2.04 34.04
N CYS A 91 13.22 -2.51 33.16
CA CYS A 91 14.45 -1.80 32.80
C CYS A 91 14.14 -0.44 32.16
N LYS A 92 13.25 -0.40 31.15
CA LYS A 92 12.86 0.85 30.46
C LYS A 92 12.17 1.84 31.39
N VAL A 93 11.28 1.37 32.27
CA VAL A 93 10.61 2.22 33.26
C VAL A 93 11.61 2.79 34.27
N GLY A 94 12.59 2.00 34.71
CA GLY A 94 13.68 2.48 35.57
C GLY A 94 14.51 3.59 34.90
N GLN A 95 14.87 3.41 33.63
CA GLN A 95 15.57 4.44 32.85
C GLN A 95 14.73 5.71 32.69
N LEU A 96 13.42 5.59 32.45
CA LEU A 96 12.51 6.72 32.37
C LEU A 96 12.43 7.47 33.71
N ALA A 97 12.33 6.77 34.84
CA ALA A 97 12.29 7.39 36.17
C ALA A 97 13.56 8.20 36.47
N GLU A 98 14.73 7.66 36.09
CA GLU A 98 15.99 8.37 36.22
C GLU A 98 16.07 9.61 35.32
N ALA A 99 15.64 9.49 34.07
CA ALA A 99 15.60 10.62 33.14
C ALA A 99 14.67 11.75 33.63
N VAL A 100 13.50 11.38 34.17
CA VAL A 100 12.56 12.34 34.77
C VAL A 100 13.16 13.03 35.99
N ARG A 101 13.85 12.27 36.87
CA ARG A 101 14.51 12.82 38.06
C ARG A 101 15.61 13.83 37.72
N GLN A 102 16.33 13.60 36.62
CA GLN A 102 17.46 14.43 36.20
C GLN A 102 17.05 15.61 35.31
N ALA A 103 15.83 15.60 34.76
CA ALA A 103 15.35 16.66 33.88
C ALA A 103 15.05 17.95 34.64
N GLN A 104 15.58 19.08 34.16
CA GLN A 104 15.23 20.41 34.68
C GLN A 104 13.84 20.86 34.21
N HIS A 105 13.45 20.44 33.00
CA HIS A 105 12.16 20.74 32.39
C HIS A 105 11.64 19.50 31.67
N LEU A 106 10.39 19.13 31.93
CA LEU A 106 9.74 17.95 31.36
C LEU A 106 8.53 18.38 30.51
N VAL A 107 8.48 17.93 29.27
CA VAL A 107 7.33 18.12 28.36
C VAL A 107 6.79 16.75 27.98
N ILE A 108 5.50 16.52 28.22
CA ILE A 108 4.84 15.24 27.95
C ILE A 108 3.82 15.44 26.82
N TYR A 109 4.00 14.71 25.72
CA TYR A 109 3.04 14.68 24.62
C TYR A 109 2.07 13.53 24.82
N THR A 110 0.79 13.85 24.99
CA THR A 110 -0.27 12.86 25.18
C THR A 110 -1.18 12.77 23.96
N GLY A 111 -1.81 11.62 23.78
CA GLY A 111 -2.75 11.35 22.68
C GLY A 111 -3.92 10.48 23.14
N ALA A 112 -4.72 9.98 22.20
CA ALA A 112 -5.92 9.20 22.53
C ALA A 112 -5.66 7.95 23.37
N GLY A 113 -4.48 7.33 23.24
CA GLY A 113 -4.10 6.07 23.91
C GLY A 113 -4.21 6.09 25.44
N ILE A 114 -3.95 7.24 26.09
CA ILE A 114 -4.08 7.36 27.56
C ILE A 114 -5.54 7.45 28.03
N SER A 115 -6.46 7.85 27.16
CA SER A 115 -7.88 8.01 27.49
C SER A 115 -8.70 6.73 27.26
N THR A 116 -8.11 5.73 26.58
CA THR A 116 -8.70 4.42 26.31
C THR A 116 -8.78 3.52 27.56
N LEU A 117 -7.96 3.76 28.58
CA LEU A 117 -7.92 2.98 29.82
C LEU A 117 -8.72 3.68 30.93
N ARG A 118 -10.05 3.52 30.94
CA ARG A 118 -10.94 4.26 31.86
C ARG A 118 -11.60 3.51 33.03
N PRO A 119 -11.44 2.19 33.32
CA PRO A 119 -12.04 1.63 34.54
C PRO A 119 -11.06 1.22 35.67
N ILE A 120 -9.73 1.20 35.46
CA ILE A 120 -8.79 0.63 36.46
C ILE A 120 -8.07 1.68 37.33
N LEU A 121 -7.90 2.91 36.87
CA LEU A 121 -7.11 3.94 37.57
C LEU A 121 -7.89 4.73 38.65
N GLU A 122 -9.21 4.56 38.78
CA GLU A 122 -10.05 5.24 39.80
C GLU A 122 -10.05 4.55 41.18
N ARG A 123 -9.17 3.56 41.44
CA ARG A 123 -9.15 2.78 42.69
C ARG A 123 -7.84 2.77 43.47
N PHE A 124 -6.98 3.78 43.31
CA PHE A 124 -5.83 3.98 44.19
C PHE A 124 -5.82 5.38 44.78
#